data_AF-A0AA36FDI8-F1
#
_entry.id   AF-A0AA36FDI8-F1
#
_cell.length_a   1.000
_cell.length_b   1.000
_cell.length_c   1.000
_cell.angle_alpha   90.00
_cell.angle_beta   90.00
_cell.angle_gamma   90.00
#
_symmetry.space_group_name_H-M   'P 1'
#
loop_
_entity.id
_entity.type
_entity.pdbx_description
1 polymer ?
#
loop_
_entity_poly.entity_id
_entity_poly.type
_entity_poly.pdbx_seq_one_letter_code
_entity_poly.pdbx_strand_id
1 'polypeptide(L)'
;MADDNKATACARRNQQLKRWADSDTNRESIGVRDRPKRVNFQDGCVFLATCSSGDKDEVIKLLARGADINTANVDGLTALHQACIDDKIDMVKFLVANGADVDVCDNEGWTPLHATASCGFNDIAQYLISTCANIAAVNNDGDLPLDICEEAKMEKLLQEEMNRQGVDAEAARLEEEEMMLSDANQWLNSDCVTERPHAKTGAVAHHVAAAMGYMKVMHLLNQAKANVNIKDSDSWTPLHAAAHWGQERACKILAEHFCDMDSKNNAGQTAFDDQCKS
;
A
#
# COMPACT_ATOMS: atom_id res chain seq x y z
N MET A 1 22.21 5.87 66.95
CA MET A 1 21.08 5.42 66.14
C MET A 1 21.27 5.99 64.74
N ALA A 2 21.88 5.22 63.83
CA ALA A 2 22.10 5.64 62.45
C ALA A 2 22.05 4.42 61.52
N ASP A 3 21.06 4.47 60.62
CA ASP A 3 21.07 4.00 59.23
C ASP A 3 21.25 2.50 58.89
N ASP A 4 20.31 1.66 59.35
CA ASP A 4 20.05 0.34 58.77
C ASP A 4 18.67 0.32 58.10
N ASN A 5 18.49 0.86 56.87
CA ASN A 5 17.45 0.36 55.94
C ASN A 5 17.31 1.02 54.55
N LYS A 6 18.35 1.59 53.94
CA LYS A 6 18.31 1.89 52.50
C LYS A 6 18.86 0.73 51.69
N ALA A 7 18.11 -0.37 51.66
CA ALA A 7 18.34 -1.43 50.67
C ALA A 7 18.38 -0.79 49.27
N THR A 8 19.51 -0.95 48.58
CA THR A 8 19.68 -0.43 47.22
C THR A 8 18.56 -0.93 46.31
N ALA A 9 18.19 -0.16 45.28
CA ALA A 9 17.10 -0.55 44.36
C ALA A 9 17.32 -1.97 43.77
N CYS A 10 18.58 -2.34 43.53
CA CYS A 10 18.99 -3.69 43.14
C CYS A 10 18.65 -4.77 44.19
N ALA A 11 18.91 -4.51 45.47
CA ALA A 11 18.56 -5.42 46.57
C ALA A 11 17.04 -5.58 46.72
N ARG A 12 16.26 -4.51 46.55
CA ARG A 12 14.78 -4.56 46.59
C ARG A 12 14.22 -5.36 45.41
N ARG A 13 14.77 -5.20 44.21
CA ARG A 13 14.38 -5.99 43.03
C ARG A 13 14.76 -7.47 43.17
N ASN A 14 15.96 -7.77 43.70
CA ASN A 14 16.36 -9.15 43.98
C ASN A 14 15.44 -9.82 45.01
N GLN A 15 15.01 -9.09 46.05
CA GLN A 15 14.06 -9.63 47.03
C GLN A 15 12.66 -9.82 46.43
N GLN A 16 12.23 -8.94 45.53
CA GLN A 16 10.98 -9.08 44.80
C GLN A 16 10.99 -10.31 43.87
N LEU A 17 12.09 -10.56 43.16
CA LEU A 17 12.25 -11.74 42.30
C LEU A 17 12.23 -13.04 43.10
N LYS A 18 12.82 -13.06 44.31
CA LYS A 18 12.72 -14.21 45.23
C LYS A 18 11.27 -14.48 45.65
N ARG A 19 10.52 -13.45 46.02
CA ARG A 19 9.08 -13.58 46.34
C ARG A 19 8.26 -14.05 45.15
N TRP A 20 8.64 -13.63 43.94
CA TRP A 20 7.99 -14.07 42.71
C TRP A 20 8.29 -15.54 42.39
N ALA A 21 9.51 -16.02 42.64
CA ALA A 21 9.89 -17.41 42.42
C ALA A 21 9.04 -18.41 43.23
N ASP A 22 8.66 -18.04 44.46
CA ASP A 22 7.80 -18.84 45.34
C ASP A 22 6.30 -18.59 45.12
N SER A 23 5.92 -17.67 44.23
CA SER A 23 4.52 -17.31 43.97
C SER A 23 3.83 -18.32 43.05
N ASP A 24 2.50 -18.43 43.18
CA ASP A 24 1.68 -19.31 42.33
C ASP A 24 1.76 -18.96 40.83
N THR A 25 2.27 -17.77 40.48
CA THR A 25 2.55 -17.36 39.10
C THR A 25 3.73 -18.10 38.47
N ASN A 26 4.59 -18.73 39.27
CA ASN A 26 5.80 -19.44 38.82
C ASN A 26 5.71 -20.97 38.95
N ARG A 27 4.68 -21.49 39.63
CA ARG A 27 4.30 -22.91 39.47
C ARG A 27 3.74 -23.05 38.07
N GLU A 28 4.38 -23.86 37.23
CA GLU A 28 3.97 -24.10 35.84
C GLU A 28 2.45 -24.17 35.70
N SER A 29 1.92 -23.46 34.71
CA SER A 29 0.50 -23.47 34.42
C SER A 29 0.09 -24.87 33.95
N ILE A 30 -0.44 -25.68 34.87
CA ILE A 30 -1.02 -26.98 34.58
C ILE A 30 -2.25 -26.75 33.68
N GLY A 31 -2.07 -26.98 32.39
CA GLY A 31 -3.14 -27.06 31.39
C GLY A 31 -3.79 -25.71 31.05
N VAL A 32 -3.84 -25.40 29.75
CA VAL A 32 -4.74 -24.37 29.23
C VAL A 32 -6.15 -24.74 29.68
N ARG A 33 -6.68 -24.03 30.68
CA ARG A 33 -8.08 -24.22 31.09
C ARG A 33 -8.93 -23.86 29.88
N ASP A 34 -9.72 -24.82 29.40
CA ASP A 34 -10.70 -24.65 28.33
C ASP A 34 -11.83 -23.74 28.83
N ARG A 35 -11.52 -22.45 28.91
CA ARG A 35 -12.49 -21.39 29.18
C ARG A 35 -12.94 -20.85 27.84
N PRO A 36 -14.23 -20.57 27.65
CA PRO A 36 -14.69 -19.94 26.42
C PRO A 36 -13.96 -18.61 26.25
N LYS A 37 -13.23 -18.48 25.14
CA LYS A 37 -12.53 -17.25 24.78
C LYS A 37 -13.60 -16.18 24.50
N ARG A 38 -13.65 -15.17 25.36
CA ARG A 38 -14.62 -14.05 25.26
C ARG A 38 -14.08 -12.87 24.46
N VAL A 39 -12.77 -12.82 24.25
CA VAL A 39 -12.08 -11.73 23.54
C VAL A 39 -11.61 -12.27 22.20
N ASN A 40 -12.07 -11.65 21.13
CA ASN A 40 -11.67 -11.94 19.76
C ASN A 40 -11.10 -10.67 19.12
N PHE A 41 -10.20 -10.84 18.17
CA PHE A 41 -9.67 -9.76 17.34
C PHE A 41 -10.27 -9.83 15.94
N GLN A 42 -10.16 -8.75 15.18
CA GLN A 42 -10.57 -8.74 13.78
C GLN A 42 -9.74 -9.76 12.98
N ASP A 43 -10.41 -10.54 12.14
CA ASP A 43 -9.80 -11.68 11.43
C ASP A 43 -8.57 -11.27 10.60
N GLY A 44 -8.63 -10.10 9.95
CA GLY A 44 -7.51 -9.57 9.19
C GLY A 44 -6.26 -9.28 10.04
N CYS A 45 -6.43 -8.68 11.23
CA CYS A 45 -5.32 -8.43 12.14
C CYS A 45 -4.71 -9.75 12.66
N VAL A 46 -5.56 -10.74 12.96
CA VAL A 46 -5.09 -12.07 13.38
C VAL A 46 -4.32 -12.73 12.25
N PHE A 47 -4.84 -12.69 11.03
CA PHE A 47 -4.23 -13.28 9.85
C PHE A 47 -2.83 -12.69 9.57
N LEU A 48 -2.73 -11.36 9.48
CA LEU A 48 -1.47 -10.67 9.24
C LEU A 48 -0.43 -10.96 10.34
N ALA A 49 -0.85 -10.97 11.61
CA ALA A 49 0.05 -11.28 12.73
C ALA A 49 0.54 -12.73 12.70
N THR A 50 -0.32 -13.69 12.35
CA THR A 50 0.05 -15.10 12.20
C THR A 50 1.04 -15.31 11.06
N CYS A 51 0.85 -14.63 9.91
CA CYS A 51 1.81 -14.66 8.82
C CYS A 51 3.16 -14.05 9.24
N SER A 52 3.15 -12.92 9.96
CA SER A 52 4.36 -12.27 10.46
C SER A 52 5.15 -13.16 11.43
N SER A 53 4.45 -13.92 12.29
CA SER A 53 5.09 -14.83 13.25
C SER A 53 5.68 -16.10 12.63
N GLY A 54 5.25 -16.47 11.42
CA GLY A 54 5.74 -17.66 10.73
C GLY A 54 4.93 -18.95 10.97
N ASP A 55 3.80 -18.88 11.69
CA ASP A 55 2.99 -20.05 12.04
C ASP A 55 2.08 -20.50 10.88
N LYS A 56 2.68 -21.25 9.94
CA LYS A 56 2.00 -21.76 8.73
C LYS A 56 0.79 -22.64 9.05
N ASP A 57 0.83 -23.42 10.14
CA ASP A 57 -0.26 -24.31 10.51
C ASP A 57 -1.50 -23.51 10.93
N GLU A 58 -1.32 -22.42 11.66
CA GLU A 58 -2.44 -21.53 12.01
C GLU A 58 -2.92 -20.71 10.81
N VAL A 59 -2.04 -20.32 9.88
CA VAL A 59 -2.47 -19.69 8.60
C VAL A 59 -3.43 -20.60 7.84
N ILE A 60 -3.10 -21.89 7.68
CA ILE A 60 -3.99 -22.86 7.01
C ILE A 60 -5.35 -22.94 7.71
N LYS A 61 -5.39 -22.95 9.05
CA LYS A 61 -6.65 -22.99 9.80
C LYS A 61 -7.48 -21.72 9.60
N LEU A 62 -6.84 -20.55 9.51
CA LEU A 62 -7.53 -19.28 9.25
C LEU A 62 -8.09 -19.24 7.83
N LEU A 63 -7.32 -19.67 6.82
CA LEU A 63 -7.78 -19.78 5.44
C LEU A 63 -8.97 -20.74 5.32
N ALA A 64 -8.92 -21.89 5.99
CA ALA A 64 -10.03 -22.85 6.04
C ALA A 64 -11.30 -22.29 6.72
N ARG A 65 -11.16 -21.25 7.57
CA ARG A 65 -12.28 -20.52 8.17
C ARG A 65 -12.79 -19.36 7.30
N GLY A 66 -12.21 -19.15 6.12
CA GLY A 66 -12.60 -18.11 5.18
C GLY A 66 -11.85 -16.78 5.38
N ALA A 67 -10.69 -16.79 6.04
CA ALA A 67 -9.82 -15.61 6.02
C ALA A 67 -9.36 -15.31 4.59
N ASP A 68 -9.34 -14.03 4.23
CA ASP A 68 -8.84 -13.57 2.93
C ASP A 68 -7.31 -13.48 2.96
N ILE A 69 -6.64 -14.26 2.11
CA ILE A 69 -5.19 -14.30 2.00
C ILE A 69 -4.59 -12.97 1.55
N ASN A 70 -5.37 -12.17 0.81
CA ASN A 70 -4.99 -10.86 0.30
C ASN A 70 -5.44 -9.72 1.23
N THR A 71 -5.80 -10.04 2.48
CA THR A 71 -6.04 -9.00 3.48
C THR A 71 -4.80 -8.10 3.60
N ALA A 72 -5.04 -6.80 3.63
CA ALA A 72 -4.03 -5.77 3.74
C ALA A 72 -4.14 -4.98 5.06
N ASN A 73 -3.03 -4.37 5.49
CA ASN A 73 -3.03 -3.40 6.58
C ASN A 73 -3.51 -2.01 6.10
N VAL A 74 -3.37 -0.99 6.96
CA VAL A 74 -3.80 0.39 6.65
C VAL A 74 -3.03 1.01 5.48
N ASP A 75 -1.81 0.56 5.23
CA ASP A 75 -0.95 1.03 4.13
C ASP A 75 -1.18 0.24 2.83
N GLY A 76 -2.11 -0.73 2.84
CA GLY A 76 -2.36 -1.61 1.70
C GLY A 76 -1.42 -2.81 1.62
N LEU A 77 -0.49 -2.97 2.56
CA LEU A 77 0.46 -4.08 2.58
C LEU A 77 -0.23 -5.39 2.97
N THR A 78 -0.17 -6.37 2.07
CA THR A 78 -0.63 -7.74 2.32
C THR A 78 0.40 -8.55 3.11
N ALA A 79 0.01 -9.76 3.55
CA ALA A 79 0.96 -10.71 4.13
C ALA A 79 2.14 -11.03 3.20
N LEU A 80 1.92 -11.02 1.87
CA LEU A 80 2.95 -11.27 0.88
C LEU A 80 3.96 -10.12 0.80
N HIS A 81 3.49 -8.87 0.85
CA HIS A 81 4.38 -7.69 0.92
C HIS A 81 5.30 -7.79 2.14
N GLN A 82 4.73 -8.02 3.33
CA GLN A 82 5.52 -8.11 4.55
C GLN A 82 6.52 -9.26 4.51
N ALA A 83 6.14 -10.41 3.95
CA ALA A 83 7.06 -11.54 3.78
C ALA A 83 8.23 -11.23 2.84
N CYS A 84 8.00 -10.41 1.81
CA CYS A 84 9.06 -9.94 0.92
C CYS A 84 9.98 -8.94 1.62
N ILE A 85 9.42 -7.96 2.35
CA ILE A 85 10.19 -6.95 3.11
C ILE A 85 11.03 -7.59 4.23
N ASP A 86 10.54 -8.67 4.84
CA ASP A 86 11.22 -9.38 5.93
C ASP A 86 12.26 -10.43 5.45
N ASP A 87 12.50 -10.58 4.14
CA ASP A 87 13.32 -11.65 3.53
C ASP A 87 12.89 -13.08 3.93
N LYS A 88 11.58 -13.30 4.11
CA LYS A 88 11.03 -14.60 4.53
C LYS A 88 10.62 -15.44 3.32
N ILE A 89 11.59 -15.89 2.52
CA ILE A 89 11.33 -16.67 1.29
C ILE A 89 10.43 -17.89 1.51
N ASP A 90 10.57 -18.58 2.66
CA ASP A 90 9.73 -19.73 3.01
C ASP A 90 8.27 -19.37 3.25
N MET A 91 8.00 -18.13 3.70
CA MET A 91 6.65 -17.61 3.87
C MET A 91 6.10 -17.08 2.53
N VAL A 92 6.93 -16.40 1.72
CA VAL A 92 6.57 -15.99 0.35
C VAL A 92 6.08 -17.20 -0.45
N LYS A 93 6.90 -18.26 -0.53
CA LYS A 93 6.55 -19.50 -1.25
C LYS A 93 5.28 -20.13 -0.72
N PHE A 94 5.10 -20.11 0.60
CA PHE A 94 3.92 -20.67 1.24
C PHE A 94 2.66 -19.88 0.91
N LEU A 95 2.70 -18.54 0.99
CA LEU A 95 1.55 -17.68 0.68
C LEU A 95 1.14 -17.81 -0.79
N VAL A 96 2.10 -17.74 -1.71
CA VAL A 96 1.82 -17.89 -3.15
C VAL A 96 1.26 -19.28 -3.46
N ALA A 97 1.80 -20.35 -2.85
CA ALA A 97 1.26 -21.69 -3.01
C ALA A 97 -0.17 -21.88 -2.46
N ASN A 98 -0.60 -21.01 -1.53
CA ASN A 98 -1.96 -20.99 -0.98
C ASN A 98 -2.89 -19.97 -1.68
N GLY A 99 -2.45 -19.41 -2.82
CA GLY A 99 -3.27 -18.53 -3.65
C GLY A 99 -3.21 -17.05 -3.30
N ALA A 100 -2.13 -16.59 -2.62
CA ALA A 100 -1.86 -15.17 -2.51
C ALA A 100 -1.67 -14.58 -3.92
N ASP A 101 -2.30 -13.45 -4.17
CA ASP A 101 -2.13 -12.73 -5.42
C ASP A 101 -0.79 -11.97 -5.37
N VAL A 102 0.05 -12.24 -6.38
CA VAL A 102 1.43 -11.74 -6.46
C VAL A 102 1.51 -10.30 -6.97
N ASP A 103 0.41 -9.75 -7.50
CA ASP A 103 0.35 -8.43 -8.12
C ASP A 103 -0.56 -7.46 -7.37
N VAL A 104 -0.98 -7.79 -6.14
CA VAL A 104 -1.73 -6.85 -5.31
C VAL A 104 -0.87 -5.62 -5.07
N CYS A 105 -1.39 -4.44 -5.36
CA CYS A 105 -0.74 -3.18 -5.02
C CYS A 105 -1.12 -2.72 -3.61
N ASP A 106 -0.14 -2.17 -2.91
CA ASP A 106 -0.37 -1.37 -1.71
C ASP A 106 -0.98 0.01 -2.05
N ASN A 107 -1.09 0.91 -1.08
CA ASN A 107 -1.71 2.23 -1.32
C ASN A 107 -0.85 3.16 -2.19
N GLU A 108 0.45 2.89 -2.31
CA GLU A 108 1.38 3.65 -3.15
C GLU A 108 1.56 3.01 -4.54
N GLY A 109 0.77 1.98 -4.86
CA GLY A 109 0.87 1.26 -6.13
C GLY A 109 1.98 0.22 -6.14
N TRP A 110 2.69 -0.01 -5.03
CA TRP A 110 3.78 -0.96 -4.98
C TRP A 110 3.23 -2.39 -4.93
N THR A 111 3.74 -3.24 -5.82
CA THR A 111 3.52 -4.69 -5.76
C THR A 111 4.56 -5.35 -4.85
N PRO A 112 4.37 -6.63 -4.44
CA PRO A 112 5.39 -7.39 -3.75
C PRO A 112 6.74 -7.41 -4.47
N LEU A 113 6.75 -7.34 -5.81
CA LEU A 113 7.97 -7.26 -6.60
C LEU A 113 8.69 -5.92 -6.43
N HIS A 114 7.98 -4.79 -6.35
CA HIS A 114 8.57 -3.48 -6.03
C HIS A 114 9.25 -3.50 -4.66
N ALA A 115 8.55 -4.00 -3.64
CA ALA A 115 9.11 -4.11 -2.29
C ALA A 115 10.37 -4.99 -2.25
N THR A 116 10.35 -6.11 -2.98
CA THR A 116 11.49 -7.03 -3.11
C THR A 116 12.67 -6.39 -3.84
N ALA A 117 12.41 -5.67 -4.93
CA ALA A 117 13.40 -4.99 -5.74
C ALA A 117 14.12 -3.89 -4.96
N SER A 118 13.34 -3.07 -4.23
CA SER A 118 13.85 -2.03 -3.33
C SER A 118 14.74 -2.59 -2.22
N CYS A 119 14.38 -3.75 -1.65
CA CYS A 119 15.17 -4.37 -0.60
C CYS A 119 16.38 -5.19 -1.11
N GLY A 120 16.48 -5.46 -2.41
CA GLY A 120 17.58 -6.24 -3.00
C GLY A 120 17.49 -7.77 -2.80
N PHE A 121 16.31 -8.32 -2.45
CA PHE A 121 16.18 -9.76 -2.17
C PHE A 121 16.04 -10.60 -3.45
N ASN A 122 17.18 -10.82 -4.10
CA ASN A 122 17.31 -11.50 -5.40
C ASN A 122 16.60 -12.88 -5.48
N ASP A 123 16.67 -13.69 -4.43
CA ASP A 123 16.08 -15.03 -4.42
C ASP A 123 14.54 -14.99 -4.38
N ILE A 124 13.98 -14.00 -3.68
CA ILE A 124 12.54 -13.75 -3.66
C ILE A 124 12.08 -13.19 -5.01
N ALA A 125 12.83 -12.26 -5.60
CA ALA A 125 12.49 -11.70 -6.91
C ALA A 125 12.47 -12.77 -7.99
N GLN A 126 13.48 -13.65 -8.02
CA GLN A 126 13.50 -14.78 -8.94
C GLN A 126 12.30 -15.71 -8.74
N TYR A 127 11.89 -15.94 -7.50
CA TYR A 127 10.70 -16.74 -7.22
C TYR A 127 9.42 -16.05 -7.73
N LEU A 128 9.21 -14.76 -7.41
CA LEU A 128 8.02 -14.00 -7.84
C LEU A 128 7.89 -13.93 -9.36
N ILE A 129 9.01 -13.69 -10.06
CA ILE A 129 9.07 -13.71 -11.53
C ILE A 129 8.71 -15.08 -12.08
N SER A 130 9.19 -16.16 -11.44
CA SER A 130 8.84 -17.53 -11.85
C SER A 130 7.36 -17.86 -11.67
N THR A 131 6.67 -17.14 -10.78
CA THR A 131 5.22 -17.23 -10.55
C THR A 131 4.43 -16.22 -11.38
N CYS A 132 5.03 -15.65 -12.43
CA CYS A 132 4.41 -14.71 -13.36
C CYS A 132 3.96 -13.38 -12.72
N ALA A 133 4.67 -12.89 -11.70
CA ALA A 133 4.45 -11.53 -11.21
C ALA A 133 4.66 -10.51 -12.34
N ASN A 134 3.85 -9.45 -12.34
CA ASN A 134 3.91 -8.37 -13.32
C ASN A 134 5.16 -7.51 -13.09
N ILE A 135 6.09 -7.60 -14.03
CA ILE A 135 7.37 -6.87 -14.01
C ILE A 135 7.20 -5.45 -14.57
N ALA A 136 6.14 -5.24 -15.35
CA ALA A 136 5.78 -3.96 -15.94
C ALA A 136 4.84 -3.15 -15.03
N ALA A 137 4.57 -3.61 -13.80
CA ALA A 137 3.73 -2.87 -12.88
C ALA A 137 4.37 -1.51 -12.59
N VAL A 138 3.56 -0.45 -12.61
CA VAL A 138 3.98 0.93 -12.38
C VAL A 138 3.31 1.40 -11.09
N ASN A 139 4.10 1.96 -10.17
CA ASN A 139 3.59 2.52 -8.93
C ASN A 139 3.07 3.96 -9.12
N ASN A 140 2.59 4.60 -8.05
CA ASN A 140 2.03 5.97 -8.13
C ASN A 140 3.05 7.03 -8.55
N ASP A 141 4.35 6.81 -8.32
CA ASP A 141 5.43 7.71 -8.74
C ASP A 141 5.81 7.51 -10.22
N GLY A 142 5.20 6.52 -10.88
CA GLY A 142 5.50 6.16 -12.25
C GLY A 142 6.67 5.20 -12.39
N ASP A 143 7.19 4.62 -11.30
CA ASP A 143 8.35 3.73 -11.27
C ASP A 143 7.96 2.26 -11.43
N LEU A 144 8.78 1.50 -12.16
CA LEU A 144 8.73 0.05 -12.25
C LEU A 144 9.60 -0.58 -11.16
N PRO A 145 9.47 -1.89 -10.85
CA PRO A 145 10.39 -2.56 -9.95
C PRO A 145 11.86 -2.41 -10.36
N LEU A 146 12.14 -2.31 -11.67
CA LEU A 146 13.48 -2.09 -12.20
C LEU A 146 14.09 -0.75 -11.77
N ASP A 147 13.30 0.32 -11.71
CA ASP A 147 13.80 1.67 -11.41
C ASP A 147 14.18 1.86 -9.94
N ILE A 148 13.53 1.08 -9.05
CA ILE A 148 13.71 1.16 -7.60
C ILE A 148 14.93 0.33 -7.13
N CYS A 149 15.50 -0.49 -8.00
CA CYS A 149 16.62 -1.36 -7.66
C CYS A 149 17.88 -0.54 -7.31
N GLU A 150 18.45 -0.78 -6.12
CA GLU A 150 19.79 -0.26 -5.80
C GLU A 150 20.91 -1.26 -6.15
N GLU A 151 20.59 -2.56 -6.21
CA GLU A 151 21.58 -3.61 -6.48
C GLU A 151 21.70 -3.95 -7.98
N ALA A 152 22.93 -3.90 -8.49
CA ALA A 152 23.24 -4.27 -9.89
C ALA A 152 22.84 -5.71 -10.27
N LYS A 153 22.80 -6.64 -9.29
CA LYS A 153 22.36 -8.03 -9.54
C LYS A 153 20.85 -8.09 -9.80
N MET A 154 20.06 -7.32 -9.03
CA MET A 154 18.62 -7.24 -9.18
C MET A 154 18.26 -6.52 -10.48
N GLU A 155 18.89 -5.39 -10.75
CA GLU A 155 18.72 -4.61 -11.97
C GLU A 155 18.93 -5.50 -13.21
N LYS A 156 20.06 -6.25 -13.24
CA LYS A 156 20.35 -7.16 -14.34
C LYS A 156 19.29 -8.25 -14.50
N LEU A 157 18.81 -8.84 -13.40
CA LEU A 157 17.81 -9.89 -13.40
C LEU A 157 16.47 -9.40 -13.96
N LEU A 158 15.99 -8.23 -13.53
CA LEU A 158 14.76 -7.64 -14.02
C LEU A 158 14.90 -7.18 -15.47
N GLN A 159 16.03 -6.57 -15.83
CA GLN A 159 16.28 -6.11 -17.20
C GLN A 159 16.35 -7.26 -18.20
N GLU A 160 17.03 -8.37 -17.86
CA GLU A 160 17.06 -9.58 -18.69
C GLU A 160 15.67 -10.17 -18.87
N GLU A 161 14.86 -10.14 -17.81
CA GLU A 161 13.51 -10.67 -17.84
C GLU A 161 12.54 -9.79 -18.64
N MET A 162 12.60 -8.46 -18.52
CA MET A 162 11.84 -7.54 -19.37
C MET A 162 12.16 -7.74 -20.85
N ASN A 163 13.45 -7.88 -21.18
CA ASN A 163 13.91 -8.17 -22.53
C ASN A 163 13.40 -9.53 -23.03
N ARG A 164 13.35 -10.54 -22.14
CA ARG A 164 12.83 -11.88 -22.47
C ARG A 164 11.34 -11.87 -22.75
N GLN A 165 10.56 -11.10 -21.99
CA GLN A 165 9.12 -10.96 -22.18
C GLN A 165 8.75 -9.96 -23.29
N GLY A 166 9.72 -9.15 -23.75
CA GLY A 166 9.48 -8.09 -24.74
C GLY A 166 8.66 -6.93 -24.18
N VAL A 167 8.77 -6.69 -22.88
CA VAL A 167 8.08 -5.59 -22.19
C VAL A 167 8.82 -4.29 -22.46
N ASP A 168 8.09 -3.28 -22.93
CA ASP A 168 8.59 -1.92 -23.09
C ASP A 168 8.24 -1.11 -21.83
N ALA A 169 9.27 -0.64 -21.11
CA ALA A 169 9.12 0.11 -19.87
C ALA A 169 8.34 1.42 -20.08
N GLU A 170 8.63 2.12 -21.18
CA GLU A 170 7.99 3.42 -21.45
C GLU A 170 6.52 3.24 -21.84
N ALA A 171 6.21 2.16 -22.57
CA ALA A 171 4.82 1.83 -22.87
C ALA A 171 4.02 1.54 -21.60
N ALA A 172 4.61 0.83 -20.62
CA ALA A 172 3.95 0.55 -19.34
C ALA A 172 3.64 1.85 -18.55
N ARG A 173 4.57 2.81 -18.52
CA ARG A 173 4.34 4.12 -17.86
C ARG A 173 3.24 4.94 -18.55
N LEU A 174 3.12 4.82 -19.87
CA LEU A 174 2.14 5.56 -20.66
C LEU A 174 0.76 4.88 -20.72
N GLU A 175 0.67 3.59 -20.36
CA GLU A 175 -0.56 2.80 -20.47
C GLU A 175 -1.74 3.45 -19.73
N GLU A 176 -1.50 3.99 -18.53
CA GLU A 176 -2.52 4.70 -17.75
C GLU A 176 -3.02 5.95 -18.49
N GLU A 177 -2.11 6.83 -18.94
CA GLU A 177 -2.46 8.04 -19.68
C GLU A 177 -3.22 7.69 -20.98
N GLU A 178 -2.78 6.66 -21.70
CA GLU A 178 -3.40 6.23 -22.96
C GLU A 178 -4.81 5.68 -22.77
N MET A 179 -5.05 4.88 -21.72
CA MET A 179 -6.39 4.42 -21.36
C MET A 179 -7.30 5.60 -21.01
N MET A 180 -6.81 6.54 -20.20
CA MET A 180 -7.57 7.74 -19.84
C MET A 180 -7.87 8.62 -21.07
N LEU A 181 -6.93 8.74 -22.01
CA LEU A 181 -7.15 9.46 -23.27
C LEU A 181 -8.21 8.77 -24.13
N SER A 182 -8.20 7.43 -24.20
CA SER A 182 -9.22 6.67 -24.93
C SER A 182 -10.62 6.89 -24.32
N ASP A 183 -10.74 6.78 -23.00
CA ASP A 183 -12.00 7.00 -22.28
C ASP A 183 -12.50 8.44 -22.42
N ALA A 184 -11.61 9.43 -22.27
CA ALA A 184 -11.96 10.84 -22.45
C ALA A 184 -12.44 11.14 -23.88
N ASN A 185 -11.81 10.54 -24.90
CA ASN A 185 -12.26 10.67 -26.28
C ASN A 185 -13.62 10.00 -26.50
N GLN A 186 -13.88 8.87 -25.83
CA GLN A 186 -15.19 8.21 -25.89
C GLN A 186 -16.29 9.08 -25.27
N TRP A 187 -16.02 9.72 -24.13
CA TRP A 187 -16.97 10.65 -23.49
C TRP A 187 -17.21 11.90 -24.32
N LEU A 188 -16.17 12.45 -24.94
CA LEU A 188 -16.29 13.59 -25.85
C LEU A 188 -17.16 13.23 -27.07
N ASN A 189 -16.99 12.04 -27.63
CA ASN A 189 -17.78 11.59 -28.79
C ASN A 189 -19.24 11.24 -28.45
N SER A 190 -19.52 10.87 -27.19
CA SER A 190 -20.86 10.48 -26.74
C SER A 190 -21.64 11.62 -26.09
N ASP A 191 -21.05 12.82 -25.95
CA ASP A 191 -21.62 13.99 -25.24
C ASP A 191 -22.08 13.65 -23.79
N CYS A 192 -21.55 12.59 -23.19
CA CYS A 192 -21.94 12.11 -21.87
C CYS A 192 -20.70 11.62 -21.11
N VAL A 193 -20.36 12.34 -20.04
CA VAL A 193 -19.27 11.95 -19.14
C VAL A 193 -19.81 10.94 -18.13
N THR A 194 -19.20 9.76 -18.08
CA THR A 194 -19.53 8.71 -17.11
C THR A 194 -18.30 8.39 -16.26
N GLU A 195 -17.88 9.35 -15.43
CA GLU A 195 -16.80 9.12 -14.49
C GLU A 195 -17.22 8.06 -13.46
N ARG A 196 -16.41 7.01 -13.33
CA ARG A 196 -16.58 5.99 -12.30
C ARG A 196 -15.64 6.31 -11.14
N PRO A 197 -16.15 6.60 -9.93
CA PRO A 197 -15.31 6.79 -8.76
C PRO A 197 -14.53 5.51 -8.42
N HIS A 198 -13.27 5.66 -8.05
CA HIS A 198 -12.41 4.58 -7.58
C HIS A 198 -12.96 4.01 -6.25
N ALA A 199 -12.94 2.69 -6.09
CA ALA A 199 -13.64 2.03 -4.98
C ALA A 199 -13.10 2.37 -3.59
N LYS A 200 -11.81 2.68 -3.47
CA LYS A 200 -11.16 3.01 -2.18
C LYS A 200 -11.22 4.52 -1.88
N THR A 201 -10.71 5.32 -2.81
CA THR A 201 -10.50 6.78 -2.62
C THR A 201 -11.71 7.61 -3.03
N GLY A 202 -12.63 7.07 -3.85
CA GLY A 202 -13.69 7.86 -4.47
C GLY A 202 -13.19 8.81 -5.57
N ALA A 203 -11.90 8.79 -5.88
CA ALA A 203 -11.30 9.63 -6.91
C ALA A 203 -11.86 9.28 -8.30
N VAL A 204 -12.00 10.28 -9.15
CA VAL A 204 -12.45 10.13 -10.54
C VAL A 204 -11.31 10.41 -11.52
N ALA A 205 -11.52 10.15 -12.81
CA ALA A 205 -10.54 10.41 -13.86
C ALA A 205 -9.97 11.84 -13.81
N HIS A 206 -10.81 12.85 -13.52
CA HIS A 206 -10.35 14.22 -13.37
C HIS A 206 -9.33 14.42 -12.22
N HIS A 207 -9.45 13.69 -11.12
CA HIS A 207 -8.49 13.74 -10.01
C HIS A 207 -7.14 13.16 -10.43
N VAL A 208 -7.16 11.98 -11.06
CA VAL A 208 -5.94 11.29 -11.54
C VAL A 208 -5.21 12.15 -12.56
N ALA A 209 -5.94 12.68 -13.56
CA ALA A 209 -5.34 13.54 -14.58
C ALA A 209 -4.72 14.81 -13.98
N ALA A 210 -5.31 15.36 -12.92
CA ALA A 210 -4.80 16.53 -12.22
C ALA A 210 -3.57 16.21 -11.33
N ALA A 211 -3.56 15.06 -10.66
CA ALA A 211 -2.44 14.59 -9.82
C ALA A 211 -1.20 14.25 -10.66
N MET A 212 -1.39 13.51 -11.75
CA MET A 212 -0.31 13.07 -12.64
C MET A 212 0.13 14.15 -13.65
N GLY A 213 -0.68 15.19 -13.83
CA GLY A 213 -0.39 16.25 -14.79
C GLY A 213 -0.66 15.84 -16.25
N TYR A 214 -1.61 14.95 -16.49
CA TYR A 214 -2.04 14.52 -17.83
C TYR A 214 -2.83 15.62 -18.55
N MET A 215 -2.09 16.62 -19.04
CA MET A 215 -2.64 17.86 -19.59
C MET A 215 -3.64 17.61 -20.74
N LYS A 216 -3.33 16.64 -21.61
CA LYS A 216 -4.18 16.30 -22.76
C LYS A 216 -5.51 15.69 -22.30
N VAL A 217 -5.45 14.78 -21.33
CA VAL A 217 -6.64 14.18 -20.72
C VAL A 217 -7.50 15.28 -20.08
N MET A 218 -6.91 16.15 -19.27
CA MET A 218 -7.64 17.25 -18.63
C MET A 218 -8.36 18.16 -19.64
N HIS A 219 -7.70 18.53 -20.74
CA HIS A 219 -8.33 19.33 -21.79
C HIS A 219 -9.52 18.61 -22.44
N LEU A 220 -9.41 17.31 -22.72
CA LEU A 220 -10.50 16.53 -23.30
C LEU A 220 -11.67 16.39 -22.32
N LEU A 221 -11.39 16.11 -21.04
CA LEU A 221 -12.43 16.01 -20.01
C LEU A 221 -13.16 17.34 -19.81
N ASN A 222 -12.44 18.47 -19.83
CA ASN A 222 -13.05 19.79 -19.74
C ASN A 222 -13.92 20.10 -20.97
N GLN A 223 -13.49 19.70 -22.18
CA GLN A 223 -14.30 19.82 -23.40
C GLN A 223 -15.57 18.96 -23.33
N ALA A 224 -15.49 17.78 -22.71
CA ALA A 224 -16.63 16.92 -22.44
C ALA A 224 -17.55 17.45 -21.32
N LYS A 225 -17.24 18.63 -20.73
CA LYS A 225 -17.98 19.26 -19.62
C LYS A 225 -17.99 18.44 -18.33
N ALA A 226 -16.91 17.72 -18.04
CA ALA A 226 -16.72 17.08 -16.75
C ALA A 226 -16.74 18.12 -15.61
N ASN A 227 -17.16 17.69 -14.41
CA ASN A 227 -17.28 18.59 -13.26
C ASN A 227 -15.90 18.84 -12.62
N VAL A 228 -15.35 20.03 -12.82
CA VAL A 228 -14.04 20.43 -12.28
C VAL A 228 -14.00 20.53 -10.75
N ASN A 229 -15.14 20.57 -10.07
CA ASN A 229 -15.27 20.69 -8.61
C ASN A 229 -15.81 19.42 -7.97
N ILE A 230 -15.67 18.27 -8.65
CA ILE A 230 -15.99 16.97 -8.07
C ILE A 230 -15.15 16.73 -6.81
N LYS A 231 -15.74 16.02 -5.85
CA LYS A 231 -15.12 15.72 -4.57
C LYS A 231 -14.99 14.21 -4.39
N ASP A 232 -13.81 13.76 -3.98
CA ASP A 232 -13.57 12.36 -3.60
C ASP A 232 -14.04 12.07 -2.16
N SER A 233 -13.67 10.92 -1.60
CA SER A 233 -14.04 10.52 -0.23
C SER A 233 -13.48 11.44 0.85
N ASP A 234 -12.32 12.07 0.61
CA ASP A 234 -11.67 13.03 1.52
C ASP A 234 -12.12 14.48 1.27
N SER A 235 -13.13 14.65 0.41
CA SER A 235 -13.59 15.94 -0.09
C SER A 235 -12.52 16.74 -0.85
N TRP A 236 -11.50 16.08 -1.38
CA TRP A 236 -10.52 16.69 -2.26
C TRP A 236 -11.16 17.00 -3.61
N THR A 237 -10.77 18.13 -4.20
CA THR A 237 -11.11 18.46 -5.59
C THR A 237 -9.92 18.14 -6.49
N PRO A 238 -10.11 18.06 -7.83
CA PRO A 238 -8.99 17.96 -8.77
C PRO A 238 -7.92 19.06 -8.55
N LEU A 239 -8.33 20.23 -8.06
CA LEU A 239 -7.40 21.31 -7.72
C LEU A 239 -6.55 20.99 -6.48
N HIS A 240 -7.12 20.34 -5.45
CA HIS A 240 -6.33 19.88 -4.30
C HIS A 240 -5.27 18.88 -4.75
N ALA A 241 -5.64 17.92 -5.58
CA ALA A 241 -4.71 16.93 -6.11
C ALA A 241 -3.56 17.57 -6.92
N ALA A 242 -3.88 18.46 -7.87
CA ALA A 242 -2.85 19.16 -8.65
C ALA A 242 -1.92 20.02 -7.79
N ALA A 243 -2.46 20.71 -6.78
CA ALA A 243 -1.67 21.56 -5.89
C ALA A 243 -0.78 20.73 -4.95
N HIS A 244 -1.29 19.62 -4.42
CA HIS A 244 -0.56 18.72 -3.52
C HIS A 244 0.69 18.13 -4.19
N TRP A 245 0.54 17.66 -5.45
CA TRP A 245 1.62 17.09 -6.24
C TRP A 245 2.43 18.11 -7.04
N GLY A 246 2.22 19.42 -6.82
CA GLY A 246 3.02 20.48 -7.44
C GLY A 246 2.82 20.65 -8.96
N GLN A 247 1.70 20.19 -9.51
CA GLN A 247 1.40 20.25 -10.94
C GLN A 247 0.95 21.64 -11.38
N GLU A 248 1.89 22.57 -11.55
CA GLU A 248 1.61 23.99 -11.86
C GLU A 248 0.72 24.16 -13.11
N ARG A 249 0.97 23.37 -14.15
CA ARG A 249 0.20 23.45 -15.41
C ARG A 249 -1.23 22.94 -15.22
N ALA A 250 -1.43 21.87 -14.46
CA ALA A 250 -2.75 21.33 -14.14
C ALA A 250 -3.59 22.36 -13.37
N CYS A 251 -3.00 23.02 -12.37
CA CYS A 251 -3.64 24.12 -11.63
C CYS A 251 -4.07 25.27 -12.56
N LYS A 252 -3.23 25.65 -13.54
CA LYS A 252 -3.57 26.70 -14.52
C LYS A 252 -4.77 26.31 -15.36
N ILE A 253 -4.84 25.08 -15.88
CA ILE A 253 -6.00 24.61 -16.64
C ILE A 253 -7.27 24.65 -15.79
N LEU A 254 -7.20 24.16 -14.55
CA LEU A 254 -8.37 24.16 -13.68
C LEU A 254 -8.86 25.59 -13.38
N ALA A 255 -7.94 26.52 -13.17
CA ALA A 255 -8.25 27.94 -12.98
C ALA A 255 -8.88 28.58 -14.23
N GLU A 256 -8.39 28.27 -15.43
CA GLU A 256 -8.96 28.72 -16.70
C GLU A 256 -10.41 28.21 -16.90
N HIS A 257 -10.75 27.07 -16.31
CA HIS A 257 -12.08 26.47 -16.33
C HIS A 257 -12.93 26.80 -15.10
N PHE A 258 -12.60 27.86 -14.36
CA PHE A 258 -13.36 28.38 -13.22
C PHE A 258 -13.59 27.36 -12.09
N CYS A 259 -12.56 26.59 -11.74
CA CYS A 259 -12.60 25.75 -10.54
C CYS A 259 -12.82 26.59 -9.26
N ASP A 260 -13.47 26.00 -8.28
CA ASP A 260 -13.67 26.59 -6.95
C ASP A 260 -12.38 26.47 -6.13
N MET A 261 -11.70 27.61 -5.95
CA MET A 261 -10.44 27.70 -5.21
C MET A 261 -10.64 27.75 -3.68
N ASP A 262 -11.86 28.05 -3.23
CA ASP A 262 -12.19 28.18 -1.79
C ASP A 262 -12.79 26.87 -1.23
N SER A 263 -12.94 25.85 -2.07
CA SER A 263 -13.41 24.53 -1.65
C SER A 263 -12.51 23.94 -0.57
N LYS A 264 -13.15 23.39 0.47
CA LYS A 264 -12.45 22.75 1.58
C LYS A 264 -12.61 21.24 1.57
N ASN A 265 -11.54 20.55 1.98
CA ASN A 265 -11.52 19.11 2.24
C ASN A 265 -12.13 18.76 3.62
N ASN A 266 -12.14 17.47 3.98
CA ASN A 266 -12.66 16.98 5.27
C ASN A 266 -11.90 17.51 6.49
N ALA A 267 -10.62 17.87 6.32
CA ALA A 267 -9.79 18.51 7.35
C ALA A 267 -9.97 20.03 7.41
N GLY A 268 -10.79 20.62 6.54
CA GLY A 268 -11.06 22.05 6.49
C GLY A 268 -9.98 22.88 5.77
N GLN A 269 -9.06 22.22 5.07
CA GLN A 269 -7.97 22.83 4.30
C GLN A 269 -8.45 23.17 2.90
N THR A 270 -7.90 24.25 2.34
CA THR A 270 -8.07 24.62 0.92
C THR A 270 -6.91 24.05 0.09
N ALA A 271 -7.05 24.08 -1.24
CA ALA A 271 -6.00 23.63 -2.15
C ALA A 271 -4.66 24.37 -1.98
N PHE A 272 -4.65 25.56 -1.35
CA PHE A 272 -3.43 26.31 -1.05
C PHE A 272 -2.78 25.92 0.27
N ASP A 273 -3.57 25.36 1.21
CA ASP A 273 -3.06 24.91 2.51
C ASP A 273 -2.35 23.56 2.41
N ASP A 274 -2.77 22.72 1.46
CA ASP A 274 -2.22 21.38 1.18
C ASP A 274 -0.96 21.39 0.29
N GLN A 275 -0.32 22.56 0.10
CA GLN A 275 0.92 22.63 -0.66
C GLN A 275 2.05 21.92 0.10
N CYS A 276 2.46 20.76 -0.40
CA CYS A 276 3.71 20.15 0.03
C CYS A 276 4.85 21.09 -0.38
N LYS A 277 5.54 21.66 0.61
CA LYS A 277 6.68 22.56 0.38
C LYS A 277 7.83 21.76 -0.24
N SER A 278 7.89 21.69 -1.56
CA SER A 278 9.10 21.32 -2.30
C SER A 278 10.07 22.49 -2.37
#